data_AF-A0A4Y4LZX2-F1
#
_entry.id   AF-A0A4Y4LZX2-F1
#
_cell.length_a   1.000
_cell.length_b   1.000
_cell.length_c   1.000
_cell.angle_alpha   90.00
_cell.angle_beta   90.00
_cell.angle_gamma   90.00
#
_symmetry.space_group_name_H-M   'P 1'
#
loop_
_entity.id
_entity.type
_entity.pdbx_description
1 polymer ?
#
loop_
_entity_poly.entity_id
_entity_poly.type
_entity_poly.pdbx_seq_one_letter_code
_entity_poly.pdbx_strand_id
1 'polypeptide(L)'
;MDVINKQFLTAGSYRWFLKSYTPTREDFIVTDNQNPSRKLFNNDLWKKLGKPTIDHDNPPACLNLSLKDLPGEHWKTIPGFDNRFVISSKGRVKRLTGWTAMGRTVFLKEQILSQIISPNTESTYSLYCLVRHKGKNTRITISKWVYHCFIEQFDIHSKTWVVVNKSQPLWDIDLSKLLLQPIYSVLKQKK
;
A
#
# COMPACT_ATOMS: atom_id res chain seq x y z
N MET A 1 -14.84 22.81 22.72
CA MET A 1 -13.63 23.17 21.95
C MET A 1 -12.95 24.18 22.83
N ASP A 2 -12.10 23.72 23.74
CA ASP A 2 -11.81 24.50 24.95
C ASP A 2 -10.36 24.99 24.95
N VAL A 3 -10.24 26.31 25.01
CA VAL A 3 -9.11 27.19 24.73
C VAL A 3 -8.01 27.16 25.80
N ILE A 4 -8.03 26.21 26.74
CA ILE A 4 -7.22 26.28 27.97
C ILE A 4 -6.01 25.31 27.97
N ASN A 5 -5.91 24.37 27.01
CA ASN A 5 -4.90 23.30 27.00
C ASN A 5 -3.83 23.40 25.90
N LYS A 6 -3.12 24.54 25.75
CA LYS A 6 -2.09 24.72 24.69
C LYS A 6 -2.64 24.52 23.25
N GLN A 7 -3.84 25.04 22.97
CA GLN A 7 -4.40 25.00 21.63
C GLN A 7 -3.76 26.09 20.75
N PHE A 8 -2.99 25.66 19.76
CA PHE A 8 -2.60 26.48 18.61
C PHE A 8 -3.77 26.54 17.63
N LEU A 9 -3.89 27.66 16.92
CA LEU A 9 -4.87 27.79 15.83
C LEU A 9 -4.18 27.40 14.52
N THR A 10 -4.80 26.52 13.74
CA THR A 10 -4.39 26.26 12.36
C THR A 10 -5.29 27.03 11.40
N ALA A 11 -4.73 28.00 10.69
CA ALA A 11 -5.40 28.69 9.59
C ALA A 11 -4.54 28.55 8.32
N GLY A 12 -5.06 27.82 7.34
CA GLY A 12 -4.31 27.46 6.13
C GLY A 12 -3.10 26.57 6.43
N SER A 13 -1.92 26.96 5.95
CA SER A 13 -0.64 26.26 6.13
C SER A 13 0.13 26.68 7.38
N TYR A 14 -0.38 27.63 8.16
CA TYR A 14 0.34 28.29 9.25
C TYR A 14 -0.20 27.87 10.61
N ARG A 15 0.73 27.69 11.57
CA ARG A 15 0.44 27.41 12.98
C ARG A 15 0.57 28.71 13.75
N TRP A 16 -0.54 29.19 14.29
CA TRP A 16 -0.60 30.44 15.03
C TRP A 16 -0.51 30.16 16.51
N PHE A 17 0.36 30.92 17.17
CA PHE A 17 0.53 30.92 18.62
C PHE A 17 0.03 32.24 19.18
N LEU A 18 -0.45 32.22 20.42
CA LEU A 18 -0.82 33.45 21.11
C LEU A 18 0.43 34.30 21.31
N LYS A 19 0.27 35.63 21.23
CA LYS A 19 1.37 36.59 21.40
C LYS A 19 2.07 36.45 22.76
N SER A 20 1.36 35.96 23.78
CA SER A 20 1.88 35.70 25.12
C SER A 20 2.72 34.42 25.24
N TYR A 21 2.79 33.60 24.18
CA TYR A 21 3.48 32.32 24.17
C TYR A 21 4.67 32.35 23.19
N THR A 22 5.85 31.96 23.68
CA THR A 22 7.04 31.78 22.82
C THR A 22 7.15 30.30 22.46
N PRO A 23 6.98 29.92 21.18
CA PRO A 23 7.03 28.52 20.76
C PRO A 23 8.41 27.91 20.98
N THR A 24 8.46 26.68 21.48
CA THR A 24 9.69 25.89 21.61
C THR A 24 9.80 24.87 20.49
N ARG A 25 10.96 24.22 20.36
CA ARG A 25 11.21 23.19 19.33
C ARG A 25 10.18 22.06 19.41
N GLU A 26 9.76 21.72 20.62
CA GLU A 26 8.81 20.67 20.94
C GLU A 26 7.41 20.96 20.39
N ASP A 27 7.01 22.23 20.29
CA ASP A 27 5.71 22.61 19.71
C ASP A 27 5.62 22.31 18.22
N PHE A 28 6.76 22.22 17.54
CA PHE A 28 6.86 21.85 16.12
C PHE A 28 7.07 20.34 15.93
N ILE A 29 7.34 19.59 16.99
CA ILE A 29 7.36 18.13 16.93
C ILE A 29 5.91 17.67 16.74
N VAL A 30 5.63 17.11 15.57
CA VAL A 30 4.38 16.38 15.35
C VAL A 30 4.46 15.10 16.18
N THR A 31 4.07 15.19 17.46
CA THR A 31 3.86 14.01 18.28
C THR A 31 2.88 13.11 17.54
N ASP A 32 3.23 11.84 17.40
CA ASP A 32 2.29 10.83 16.96
C ASP A 32 1.21 10.84 18.07
N ASN A 33 0.14 11.62 17.88
CA ASN A 33 -1.11 11.32 18.56
C ASN A 33 -1.26 9.83 18.32
N GLN A 34 -1.21 9.04 19.40
CA GLN A 34 -1.52 7.62 19.35
C GLN A 34 -2.97 7.54 18.93
N ASN A 35 -3.18 7.65 17.62
CA ASN A 35 -4.48 7.70 17.02
C ASN A 35 -5.03 6.29 17.26
N PRO A 36 -6.17 6.14 17.95
CA PRO A 36 -6.58 4.87 18.54
C PRO A 36 -7.14 3.85 17.53
N SER A 37 -6.62 3.82 16.29
CA SER A 37 -6.83 2.73 15.33
C SER A 37 -5.95 2.88 14.08
N ARG A 38 -4.61 2.87 14.19
CA ARG A 38 -3.81 2.40 13.04
C ARG A 38 -4.25 0.95 12.81
N LYS A 39 -5.21 0.72 11.90
CA LYS A 39 -5.68 -0.62 11.54
C LYS A 39 -4.44 -1.42 11.15
N LEU A 40 -3.99 -2.32 12.02
CA LEU A 40 -2.84 -3.21 11.76
C LEU A 40 -3.26 -4.39 10.87
N PHE A 41 -4.57 -4.54 10.68
CA PHE A 41 -5.18 -5.64 9.97
C PHE A 41 -6.27 -5.14 9.01
N ASN A 42 -6.26 -5.66 7.79
CA ASN A 42 -7.23 -5.35 6.75
C ASN A 42 -8.49 -6.20 6.88
N ASN A 43 -9.35 -5.84 7.84
CA ASN A 43 -10.63 -6.52 8.10
C ASN A 43 -11.55 -6.61 6.86
N ASP A 44 -11.52 -5.58 6.01
CA ASP A 44 -12.40 -5.53 4.83
C ASP A 44 -11.97 -6.53 3.76
N LEU A 45 -10.67 -6.67 3.54
CA LEU A 45 -10.13 -7.71 2.66
C LEU A 45 -10.36 -9.10 3.24
N TRP A 46 -10.13 -9.31 4.53
CA TRP A 46 -10.35 -10.60 5.18
C TRP A 46 -11.80 -11.09 5.03
N LYS A 47 -12.78 -10.19 5.24
CA LYS A 47 -14.20 -10.50 4.98
C LYS A 47 -14.45 -10.89 3.53
N LYS A 48 -13.87 -10.16 2.57
CA LYS A 48 -14.03 -10.43 1.13
C LYS A 48 -13.34 -11.73 0.68
N LEU A 49 -12.30 -12.17 1.38
CA LEU A 49 -11.64 -13.45 1.16
C LEU A 49 -12.42 -14.66 1.73
N GLY A 50 -13.60 -14.43 2.31
CA GLY A 50 -14.39 -15.49 2.93
C GLY A 50 -13.99 -15.81 4.38
N LYS A 51 -13.30 -14.88 5.06
CA LYS A 51 -12.83 -15.04 6.44
C LYS A 51 -12.00 -16.33 6.64
N PRO A 52 -10.92 -16.52 5.87
CA PRO A 52 -10.06 -17.68 6.06
C PRO A 52 -9.52 -17.73 7.50
N THR A 53 -9.33 -18.94 8.02
CA THR A 53 -8.65 -19.16 9.30
C THR A 53 -7.21 -18.67 9.19
N ILE A 54 -6.84 -17.69 10.01
CA ILE A 54 -5.53 -17.07 10.02
C ILE A 54 -5.08 -16.81 11.46
N ASP A 55 -3.77 -16.70 11.65
CA ASP A 55 -3.21 -16.13 12.87
C ASP A 55 -3.41 -14.61 12.87
N HIS A 56 -4.11 -14.08 13.87
CA HIS A 56 -4.36 -12.65 14.01
C HIS A 56 -3.16 -11.87 14.56
N ASP A 57 -2.25 -12.55 15.27
CA ASP A 57 -1.03 -11.94 15.82
C ASP A 57 0.03 -11.81 14.73
N ASN A 58 0.04 -12.76 13.78
CA ASN A 58 0.90 -12.72 12.60
C ASN A 58 0.09 -12.92 11.30
N PRO A 59 -0.70 -11.92 10.87
CA PRO A 59 -1.57 -12.07 9.72
C PRO A 59 -0.75 -12.16 8.42
N PRO A 60 -1.29 -12.86 7.40
CA PRO A 60 -0.69 -12.91 6.08
C PRO A 60 -0.37 -11.54 5.50
N ALA A 61 0.64 -11.48 4.63
CA ALA A 61 1.17 -10.23 4.09
C ALA A 61 0.09 -9.33 3.46
N CYS A 62 -0.88 -9.90 2.74
CA CYS A 62 -1.97 -9.15 2.12
C CYS A 62 -2.95 -8.50 3.13
N LEU A 63 -3.03 -9.03 4.34
CA LEU A 63 -3.88 -8.54 5.42
C LEU A 63 -3.12 -7.68 6.44
N ASN A 64 -1.80 -7.80 6.48
CA ASN A 64 -0.93 -7.09 7.41
C ASN A 64 -0.69 -5.63 6.99
N LEU A 65 -1.19 -4.68 7.81
CA LEU A 65 -1.01 -3.23 7.61
C LEU A 65 0.02 -2.63 8.57
N SER A 66 0.74 -3.46 9.34
CA SER A 66 1.82 -3.02 10.23
C SER A 66 3.03 -2.53 9.44
N LEU A 67 3.69 -1.49 9.92
CA LEU A 67 4.95 -1.01 9.34
C LEU A 67 6.14 -1.94 9.65
N LYS A 68 5.98 -2.88 10.59
CA LYS A 68 7.02 -3.88 10.88
C LYS A 68 7.23 -4.79 9.68
N ASP A 69 8.48 -5.09 9.38
CA ASP A 69 8.84 -6.03 8.33
C ASP A 69 8.49 -7.46 8.74
N LEU A 70 8.03 -8.26 7.78
CA LEU A 70 7.75 -9.67 7.98
C LEU A 70 9.03 -10.50 7.77
N PRO A 71 9.15 -11.69 8.40
CA PRO A 71 10.29 -12.56 8.19
C PRO A 71 10.51 -12.91 6.70
N GLY A 72 11.73 -12.71 6.19
CA GLY A 72 12.08 -12.96 4.78
C GLY A 72 11.49 -11.96 3.78
N GLU A 73 10.96 -10.84 4.26
CA GLU A 73 10.44 -9.79 3.40
C GLU A 73 11.56 -8.85 2.93
N HIS A 74 11.60 -8.60 1.62
CA HIS A 74 12.53 -7.68 0.99
C HIS A 74 11.76 -6.60 0.25
N TRP A 75 12.23 -5.35 0.33
CA TRP A 75 11.56 -4.20 -0.31
C TRP A 75 12.33 -3.72 -1.54
N LYS A 76 11.60 -3.40 -2.60
CA LYS A 76 12.12 -2.73 -3.80
C LYS A 76 11.26 -1.53 -4.15
N THR A 77 11.89 -0.48 -4.66
CA THR A 77 11.17 0.71 -5.13
C THR A 77 10.32 0.39 -6.34
N ILE A 78 9.09 0.90 -6.37
CA ILE A 78 8.21 0.78 -7.53
C ILE A 78 8.63 1.84 -8.57
N PRO A 79 9.17 1.46 -9.73
CA PRO A 79 9.57 2.42 -10.76
C PRO A 79 8.36 3.20 -11.29
N GLY A 80 8.61 4.45 -11.71
CA GLY A 80 7.57 5.35 -12.24
C GLY A 80 6.83 6.21 -11.21
N PHE A 81 7.17 6.11 -9.91
CA PHE A 81 6.49 6.85 -8.83
C PHE A 81 7.40 7.75 -7.99
N ASP A 82 8.47 8.30 -8.57
CA ASP A 82 9.43 9.20 -7.90
C ASP A 82 9.92 8.68 -6.54
N ASN A 83 10.19 7.36 -6.45
CA ASN A 83 10.61 6.67 -5.22
C ASN A 83 9.64 6.80 -4.02
N ARG A 84 8.37 7.15 -4.25
CA ARG A 84 7.39 7.34 -3.18
C ARG A 84 6.77 6.06 -2.65
N PHE A 85 6.85 4.98 -3.42
CA PHE A 85 6.26 3.70 -3.06
C PHE A 85 7.29 2.59 -3.25
N VAL A 86 7.27 1.66 -2.31
CA VAL A 86 8.05 0.43 -2.35
C VAL A 86 7.07 -0.75 -2.30
N ILE A 87 7.45 -1.85 -2.94
CA ILE A 87 6.72 -3.11 -2.92
C ILE A 87 7.61 -4.19 -2.31
N SER A 88 7.02 -5.06 -1.49
CA SER A 88 7.74 -6.15 -0.87
C SER A 88 7.69 -7.43 -1.70
N SER A 89 8.65 -8.33 -1.46
CA SER A 89 8.69 -9.67 -2.07
C SER A 89 7.44 -10.49 -1.75
N LYS A 90 6.76 -10.17 -0.64
CA LYS A 90 5.48 -10.78 -0.23
C LYS A 90 4.24 -10.02 -0.75
N GLY A 91 4.44 -8.99 -1.57
CA GLY A 91 3.36 -8.25 -2.21
C GLY A 91 2.73 -7.14 -1.37
N ARG A 92 3.33 -6.72 -0.25
CA ARG A 92 2.88 -5.51 0.46
C ARG A 92 3.32 -4.27 -0.29
N VAL A 93 2.48 -3.24 -0.32
CA VAL A 93 2.82 -1.93 -0.91
C VAL A 93 2.89 -0.91 0.20
N LYS A 94 4.00 -0.20 0.29
CA LYS A 94 4.26 0.80 1.31
C LYS A 94 4.51 2.15 0.67
N ARG A 95 3.77 3.16 1.12
CA ARG A 95 4.04 4.56 0.81
C ARG A 95 5.11 5.05 1.78
N LEU A 96 6.21 5.60 1.25
CA LEU A 96 7.25 6.23 2.07
C LEU A 96 6.78 7.58 2.61
N THR A 97 7.44 8.05 3.68
CA THR A 97 7.23 9.42 4.16
C THR A 97 7.59 10.43 3.08
N GLY A 98 6.84 11.52 3.00
CA GLY A 98 7.19 12.58 2.09
C GLY A 98 6.14 13.66 1.95
N TRP A 99 6.59 14.80 1.43
CA TRP A 99 5.73 15.91 1.05
C TRP A 99 5.08 15.63 -0.29
N THR A 100 3.79 15.95 -0.41
CA THR A 100 3.09 15.94 -1.69
C THR A 100 2.60 17.36 -1.99
N ALA A 101 3.06 17.93 -3.11
CA ALA A 101 2.81 19.33 -3.49
C ALA A 101 1.68 19.50 -4.53
N MET A 102 0.77 18.53 -4.64
CA MET A 102 -0.36 18.61 -5.58
C MET A 102 -1.51 19.41 -4.96
N GLY A 103 -1.48 20.74 -5.11
CA GLY A 103 -2.43 21.67 -4.49
C GLY A 103 -1.94 22.10 -3.11
N ARG A 104 -2.61 21.67 -2.04
CA ARG A 104 -2.14 21.90 -0.67
C ARG A 104 -0.96 20.97 -0.37
N THR A 105 0.15 21.55 0.09
CA THR A 105 1.32 20.78 0.52
C THR A 105 0.99 20.03 1.81
N VAL A 106 0.91 18.72 1.73
CA VAL A 106 0.61 17.85 2.88
C VAL A 106 1.77 16.90 3.10
N PHE A 107 2.18 16.75 4.35
CA PHE A 107 3.13 15.71 4.75
C PHE A 107 2.37 14.40 4.95
N LEU A 108 2.77 13.36 4.20
CA LEU A 108 2.20 12.03 4.33
C LEU A 108 3.16 11.13 5.10
N LYS A 109 2.65 10.51 6.16
CA LYS A 109 3.38 9.50 6.94
C LYS A 109 3.53 8.20 6.14
N GLU A 110 4.52 7.41 6.53
CA GLU A 110 4.71 6.05 6.02
C GLU A 110 3.48 5.21 6.33
N GLN A 111 3.07 4.38 5.38
CA GLN A 111 1.86 3.58 5.52
C GLN A 111 1.89 2.37 4.59
N ILE A 112 1.55 1.18 5.10
CA ILE A 112 1.17 0.03 4.26
C ILE A 112 -0.22 0.29 3.68
N LEU A 113 -0.33 0.22 2.35
CA LEU A 113 -1.57 0.46 1.65
C LEU A 113 -2.45 -0.80 1.69
N SER A 114 -3.73 -0.61 2.02
CA SER A 114 -4.71 -1.69 2.00
C SER A 114 -4.90 -2.23 0.59
N GLN A 115 -4.82 -3.56 0.48
CA GLN A 115 -5.11 -4.29 -0.74
C GLN A 115 -6.61 -4.52 -0.91
N ILE A 116 -7.04 -4.60 -2.17
CA ILE A 116 -8.42 -4.77 -2.61
C ILE A 116 -8.47 -5.93 -3.62
N ILE A 117 -9.56 -6.72 -3.56
CA ILE A 117 -9.84 -7.77 -4.54
C ILE A 117 -10.34 -7.15 -5.84
N SER A 118 -9.78 -7.59 -6.96
CA SER A 118 -10.36 -7.45 -8.29
C SER A 118 -10.70 -8.82 -8.83
N PRO A 119 -11.98 -9.12 -9.09
CA PRO A 119 -12.34 -10.36 -9.77
C PRO A 119 -11.75 -10.37 -11.18
N ASN A 120 -11.27 -11.53 -11.61
CA ASN A 120 -10.78 -11.76 -12.98
C ASN A 120 -11.70 -12.73 -13.72
N THR A 121 -12.10 -13.80 -13.04
CA THR A 121 -13.10 -14.78 -13.46
C THR A 121 -14.00 -15.12 -12.27
N GLU A 122 -14.96 -16.01 -12.45
CA GLU A 122 -15.84 -16.49 -11.36
C GLU A 122 -15.05 -17.14 -10.21
N SER A 123 -13.95 -17.83 -10.53
CA SER A 123 -13.14 -18.58 -9.56
C SER A 123 -11.78 -17.94 -9.23
N THR A 124 -11.37 -16.88 -9.94
CA THR A 124 -10.05 -16.27 -9.76
C THR A 124 -10.13 -14.77 -9.58
N TYR A 125 -9.20 -14.24 -8.79
CA TYR A 125 -9.08 -12.81 -8.53
C TYR A 125 -7.61 -12.40 -8.47
N SER A 126 -7.38 -11.09 -8.51
CA SER A 126 -6.09 -10.48 -8.25
C SER A 126 -6.21 -9.41 -7.18
N LEU A 127 -5.17 -9.26 -6.39
CA LEU A 127 -5.06 -8.18 -5.42
C LEU A 127 -4.47 -6.94 -6.07
N TYR A 128 -4.94 -5.77 -5.65
CA TYR A 128 -4.38 -4.50 -6.06
C TYR A 128 -4.44 -3.45 -4.96
N CYS A 129 -3.58 -2.43 -5.07
CA CYS A 129 -3.68 -1.20 -4.31
C CYS A 129 -3.97 -0.02 -5.25
N LEU A 130 -4.64 1.01 -4.73
CA LEU A 130 -4.74 2.30 -5.39
C LEU A 130 -3.65 3.23 -4.85
N VAL A 131 -2.79 3.72 -5.74
CA VAL A 131 -1.78 4.73 -5.41
C VAL A 131 -2.16 6.04 -6.09
N ARG A 132 -2.05 7.14 -5.35
CA ARG A 132 -2.21 8.47 -5.93
C ARG A 132 -0.85 9.11 -6.14
N HIS A 133 -0.54 9.42 -7.39
CA HIS A 133 0.72 10.03 -7.79
C HIS A 133 0.49 11.04 -8.89
N LYS A 134 1.14 12.21 -8.78
CA LYS A 134 0.98 13.34 -9.72
C LYS A 134 -0.49 13.65 -10.08
N GLY A 135 -1.38 13.62 -9.09
CA GLY A 135 -2.80 13.92 -9.26
C GLY A 135 -3.65 12.78 -9.84
N LYS A 136 -3.02 11.70 -10.33
CA LYS A 136 -3.68 10.55 -10.94
C LYS A 136 -3.76 9.38 -9.95
N ASN A 137 -4.87 8.65 -10.00
CA ASN A 137 -5.02 7.39 -9.28
C ASN A 137 -4.57 6.26 -10.21
N THR A 138 -3.53 5.55 -9.83
CA THR A 138 -2.98 4.42 -10.56
C THR A 138 -3.23 3.15 -9.77
N ARG A 139 -3.60 2.09 -10.49
CA ARG A 139 -3.81 0.77 -9.90
C ARG A 139 -2.51 -0.03 -9.94
N ILE A 140 -2.05 -0.48 -8.78
CA ILE A 140 -0.90 -1.39 -8.62
C ILE A 140 -1.44 -2.80 -8.43
N THR A 141 -1.48 -3.59 -9.51
CA THR A 141 -1.81 -5.02 -9.41
C THR A 141 -0.63 -5.76 -8.79
N ILE A 142 -0.83 -6.38 -7.62
CA ILE A 142 0.26 -6.87 -6.77
C ILE A 142 1.12 -7.90 -7.49
N SER A 143 0.53 -8.97 -8.04
CA SER A 143 1.27 -10.02 -8.74
C SER A 143 2.13 -9.47 -9.89
N LYS A 144 1.59 -8.50 -10.66
CA LYS A 144 2.27 -7.88 -11.79
C LYS A 144 3.53 -7.14 -11.36
N TRP A 145 3.41 -6.34 -10.30
CA TRP A 145 4.52 -5.52 -9.79
C TRP A 145 5.53 -6.34 -8.99
N VAL A 146 5.09 -7.36 -8.25
CA VAL A 146 5.99 -8.31 -7.58
C VAL A 146 6.86 -9.03 -8.61
N TYR A 147 6.25 -9.58 -9.67
CA TYR A 147 7.00 -10.24 -10.73
C TYR A 147 8.03 -9.30 -11.37
N HIS A 148 7.61 -8.10 -11.77
CA HIS A 148 8.51 -7.12 -12.39
C HIS A 148 9.70 -6.74 -11.49
N CYS A 149 9.46 -6.58 -10.19
CA CYS A 149 10.51 -6.12 -9.27
C CYS A 149 11.44 -7.26 -8.82
N PHE A 150 10.93 -8.48 -8.66
CA PHE A 150 11.65 -9.58 -7.99
C PHE A 150 12.03 -10.76 -8.89
N ILE A 151 11.43 -10.91 -10.06
CA ILE A 151 11.67 -12.05 -10.95
C ILE A 151 12.32 -11.57 -12.25
N GLU A 152 11.58 -10.84 -13.08
CA GLU A 152 12.06 -10.38 -14.38
C GLU A 152 11.36 -9.08 -14.77
N GLN A 153 12.14 -8.10 -15.23
CA GLN A 153 11.59 -6.83 -15.71
C GLN A 153 10.96 -7.01 -17.08
N PHE A 154 9.72 -6.55 -17.21
CA PHE A 154 8.97 -6.53 -18.46
C PHE A 154 8.13 -5.26 -18.55
N ASP A 155 7.60 -4.94 -19.74
CA ASP A 155 6.70 -3.81 -19.91
C ASP A 155 5.38 -4.02 -19.14
N ILE A 156 5.26 -3.36 -17.99
CA ILE A 156 4.07 -3.40 -17.13
C ILE A 156 2.85 -2.75 -17.80
N HIS A 157 3.03 -1.86 -18.76
CA HIS A 157 1.92 -1.20 -19.45
C HIS A 157 1.47 -1.96 -20.70
N SER A 158 2.26 -2.95 -21.14
CA SER A 158 1.89 -3.83 -22.23
C SER A 158 0.60 -4.58 -21.95
N LYS A 159 -0.28 -4.61 -22.96
CA LYS A 159 -1.49 -5.44 -23.00
C LYS A 159 -1.21 -6.86 -23.50
N THR A 160 0.00 -7.13 -23.97
CA THR A 160 0.41 -8.43 -24.53
C THR A 160 0.76 -9.43 -23.42
N TRP A 161 1.32 -8.96 -22.31
CA TRP A 161 1.83 -9.80 -21.24
C TRP A 161 0.95 -9.75 -19.99
N VAL A 162 0.70 -10.93 -19.42
CA VAL A 162 -0.03 -11.10 -18.17
C VAL A 162 0.79 -11.96 -17.21
N VAL A 163 0.74 -11.60 -15.92
CA VAL A 163 1.32 -12.42 -14.85
C VAL A 163 0.22 -13.27 -14.25
N VAL A 164 0.35 -14.58 -14.40
CA VAL A 164 -0.56 -15.58 -13.82
C VAL A 164 -0.02 -16.01 -12.47
N ASN A 165 -0.83 -15.82 -11.42
CA ASN A 165 -0.51 -16.29 -10.07
C ASN A 165 -1.10 -17.68 -9.87
N LYS A 166 -0.23 -18.68 -9.67
CA LYS A 166 -0.60 -20.07 -9.38
C LYS A 166 -0.46 -20.44 -7.89
N SER A 167 -0.26 -19.45 -7.02
CA SER A 167 -0.18 -19.68 -5.57
C SER A 167 -1.51 -20.21 -5.03
N GLN A 168 -1.43 -21.08 -4.02
CA GLN A 168 -2.58 -21.61 -3.31
C GLN A 168 -2.32 -21.42 -1.81
N PRO A 169 -3.05 -20.51 -1.13
CA PRO A 169 -4.10 -19.64 -1.66
C PRO A 169 -3.57 -18.49 -2.54
N LEU A 170 -4.42 -17.94 -3.43
CA LEU A 170 -4.03 -16.86 -4.37
C LEU A 170 -3.54 -15.58 -3.68
N TRP A 171 -3.99 -15.33 -2.45
CA TRP A 171 -3.61 -14.14 -1.68
C TRP A 171 -2.26 -14.28 -0.96
N ASP A 172 -1.69 -15.48 -0.91
CA ASP A 172 -0.37 -15.74 -0.35
C ASP A 172 0.62 -15.95 -1.50
N ILE A 173 1.34 -14.87 -1.85
CA ILE A 173 2.13 -14.85 -3.08
C ILE A 173 3.44 -15.61 -2.88
N ASP A 174 3.61 -16.66 -3.66
CA ASP A 174 4.86 -17.36 -3.85
C ASP A 174 5.50 -16.94 -5.18
N LEU A 175 6.72 -16.37 -5.11
CA LEU A 175 7.46 -15.89 -6.28
C LEU A 175 7.66 -17.00 -7.32
N SER A 176 7.91 -18.24 -6.89
CA SER A 176 8.14 -19.38 -7.79
C SER A 176 6.88 -19.76 -8.59
N LYS A 177 5.70 -19.34 -8.13
CA LYS A 177 4.40 -19.63 -8.72
C LYS A 177 3.83 -18.47 -9.53
N LEU A 178 4.62 -17.42 -9.77
CA LEU A 178 4.26 -16.33 -10.68
C LEU A 178 4.85 -16.60 -12.07
N LEU A 179 3.98 -16.64 -13.09
CA LEU A 179 4.39 -16.93 -14.47
C LEU A 179 4.01 -15.77 -15.39
N LEU A 180 4.97 -15.27 -16.17
CA LEU A 180 4.70 -14.36 -17.26
C LEU A 180 4.25 -15.15 -18.49
N GLN A 181 3.09 -14.81 -19.04
CA GLN A 181 2.54 -15.46 -20.22
C GLN A 181 1.96 -14.43 -21.18
N PRO A 182 1.99 -14.71 -22.49
CA PRO A 182 1.21 -13.92 -23.44
C PRO A 182 -0.29 -14.06 -23.15
N ILE A 183 -1.03 -12.97 -23.29
CA ILE A 183 -2.46 -12.92 -23.01
C ILE A 183 -3.25 -13.93 -23.85
N TYR A 184 -2.86 -14.13 -25.11
CA TYR A 184 -3.52 -15.08 -26.01
C TYR A 184 -3.40 -16.53 -25.52
N SER A 185 -2.28 -16.90 -24.88
CA SER A 185 -2.06 -18.25 -24.34
C SER A 185 -3.01 -18.52 -23.18
N VAL A 186 -3.21 -17.54 -22.31
CA VAL A 186 -4.15 -17.63 -21.18
C VAL A 186 -5.60 -17.69 -21.66
N LEU A 187 -5.95 -16.94 -22.71
CA LEU A 187 -7.29 -16.98 -23.30
C LEU A 187 -7.58 -18.30 -24.02
N LYS A 188 -6.58 -18.92 -24.67
CA LYS A 188 -6.73 -20.20 -25.36
C LYS A 188 -6.96 -21.36 -24.39
N GLN A 189 -6.33 -21.33 -23.20
CA GLN A 189 -6.53 -22.33 -22.15
C GLN A 189 -7.93 -22.28 -21.51
N LYS A 190 -8.72 -21.24 -21.79
CA LYS A 190 -10.09 -21.08 -21.28
C LYS A 190 -11.18 -21.59 -22.25
N LYS A 191 -10.82 -21.94 -23.48
CA LYS A 191 -11.71 -22.61 -24.45
C LYS A 191 -11.58 -24.11 -24.29
#